data_AF-A0A923S6Z6-F1
#
_entry.id   AF-A0A923S6Z6-F1
#
_cell.length_a   1.000
_cell.length_b   1.000
_cell.length_c   1.000
_cell.angle_alpha   90.00
_cell.angle_beta   90.00
_cell.angle_gamma   90.00
#
_symmetry.space_group_name_H-M   'P 1'
#
loop_
_entity.id
_entity.type
_entity.pdbx_description
1 polymer ?
#
loop_
_entity_poly.entity_id
_entity_poly.type
_entity_poly.pdbx_seq_one_letter_code
_entity_poly.pdbx_strand_id
1 'polypeptide(L)'
;MNDPEQRAQWAEHLLDEADAIAAQQVTAGASHEPMAGPLPFTQDNMTDAIRLAVTEERARCAAVAEAFATEARLSHFLPAATTSERAAAAAVARRIAQLLRVL
;
A
#
# COMPACT_ATOMS: atom_id res chain seq x y z
N MET A 1 13.51 0.78 -7.50
CA MET A 1 14.38 -0.22 -6.85
C MET A 1 15.29 -0.78 -7.95
N ASN A 2 16.44 -0.12 -8.19
CA ASN A 2 17.24 -0.29 -9.42
C ASN A 2 18.67 -0.78 -9.13
N ASP A 3 18.92 -1.43 -7.99
CA ASP A 3 20.24 -2.00 -7.71
C ASP A 3 20.35 -3.42 -8.31
N PRO A 4 21.18 -3.63 -9.34
CA PRO A 4 21.40 -4.96 -9.92
C PRO A 4 22.04 -5.95 -8.95
N GLU A 5 22.86 -5.50 -7.99
CA GLU A 5 23.50 -6.39 -7.02
C GLU A 5 22.48 -6.94 -6.02
N GLN A 6 21.57 -6.07 -5.56
CA GLN A 6 20.48 -6.50 -4.68
C GLN A 6 19.57 -7.52 -5.38
N ARG A 7 19.26 -7.32 -6.67
CA ARG A 7 18.46 -8.31 -7.46
C ARG A 7 19.15 -9.66 -7.61
N ALA A 8 20.47 -9.68 -7.78
CA ALA A 8 21.24 -10.92 -7.88
C ALA A 8 21.23 -11.69 -6.54
N GLN A 9 21.41 -10.99 -5.42
CA GLN A 9 21.34 -11.59 -4.08
C GLN A 9 19.95 -12.17 -3.76
N TRP A 10 18.88 -11.47 -4.16
CA TRP A 10 17.52 -12.00 -4.01
C TRP A 10 17.28 -13.24 -4.88
N ALA A 11 17.84 -13.29 -6.09
CA ALA A 11 17.71 -14.46 -6.96
C ALA A 11 18.44 -15.69 -6.39
N GLU A 12 19.65 -15.51 -5.85
CA GLU A 12 20.39 -16.57 -5.16
C GLU A 12 19.64 -17.07 -3.91
N HIS A 13 19.10 -16.15 -3.11
CA HIS A 13 18.32 -16.52 -1.92
C HIS A 13 17.08 -17.36 -2.26
N LEU A 14 16.36 -17.01 -3.33
CA LEU A 14 15.19 -17.78 -3.79
C LEU A 14 15.55 -19.18 -4.28
N LEU A 15 16.75 -19.36 -4.86
CA LEU A 15 17.25 -20.68 -5.26
C LEU A 15 17.59 -21.54 -4.04
N ASP A 16 18.26 -20.96 -3.05
CA ASP A 16 18.59 -21.64 -1.79
C ASP A 16 17.31 -22.08 -1.03
N GLU A 17 16.29 -21.23 -0.99
CA GLU A 17 14.99 -21.57 -0.39
C GLU A 17 14.30 -22.71 -1.14
N ALA A 18 14.32 -22.69 -2.48
CA ALA A 18 13.72 -23.74 -3.30
C ALA A 18 14.42 -25.09 -3.08
N ASP A 19 15.75 -25.09 -3.02
CA ASP A 19 16.56 -26.29 -2.76
C ASP A 19 16.34 -26.83 -1.34
N ALA A 20 16.20 -25.95 -0.34
CA ALA A 20 15.88 -26.34 1.03
C ALA A 20 14.49 -26.98 1.14
N ILE A 21 13.48 -26.43 0.46
CA ILE A 21 12.13 -27.00 0.41
C ILE A 21 12.15 -28.36 -0.29
N ALA A 22 12.86 -28.48 -1.42
CA ALA A 22 12.99 -29.74 -2.14
C ALA A 22 13.66 -30.82 -1.29
N ALA A 23 14.75 -30.48 -0.59
CA ALA A 23 15.42 -31.39 0.33
C ALA A 23 14.50 -31.82 1.48
N GLN A 24 13.74 -30.90 2.06
CA GLN A 24 12.76 -31.20 3.12
C GLN A 24 11.67 -32.15 2.62
N GLN A 25 11.16 -31.95 1.41
CA GLN A 25 10.16 -32.83 0.79
C GLN A 25 10.70 -34.23 0.50
N VAL A 26 11.96 -34.35 0.07
CA VAL A 26 12.61 -35.66 -0.12
C VAL A 26 12.77 -36.40 1.22
N THR A 27 13.07 -35.68 2.31
CA THR A 27 13.21 -36.29 3.64
C THR A 27 11.88 -36.60 4.36
N ALA A 28 10.76 -36.03 3.92
CA ALA A 28 9.46 -36.15 4.59
C ALA A 28 8.76 -37.52 4.44
N GLY A 29 9.27 -38.40 3.57
CA GLY A 29 8.72 -39.73 3.32
C GLY A 29 7.35 -39.72 2.63
N ALA A 30 6.93 -40.86 2.08
CA ALA A 30 5.73 -40.99 1.23
C ALA A 30 4.37 -40.75 1.93
N SER A 31 4.35 -40.36 3.21
CA SER A 31 3.15 -40.14 4.01
C SER A 31 2.75 -38.67 4.18
N HIS A 32 3.55 -37.73 3.68
CA HIS A 32 3.22 -36.31 3.69
C HIS A 32 2.95 -35.84 2.26
N GLU A 33 1.72 -35.38 2.00
CA GLU A 33 1.48 -34.55 0.80
C GLU A 33 2.37 -33.30 0.91
N PRO A 34 3.07 -32.90 -0.17
CA PRO A 34 3.83 -31.66 -0.16
C PRO A 34 2.86 -30.52 0.13
N MET A 35 2.98 -29.95 1.33
CA MET A 35 2.27 -28.71 1.65
C MET A 35 2.89 -27.63 0.76
N ALA A 36 2.14 -27.21 -0.25
CA ALA A 36 2.43 -25.96 -0.94
C ALA A 36 2.31 -24.86 0.12
N GLY A 37 3.45 -24.43 0.67
CA GLY A 37 3.52 -23.18 1.40
C GLY A 37 2.94 -22.06 0.52
N PRO A 38 2.45 -20.97 1.11
CA PRO A 38 2.02 -19.82 0.31
C PRO A 38 3.14 -19.49 -0.67
N LEU A 39 2.82 -19.45 -1.97
CA LEU A 39 3.79 -19.16 -3.02
C LEU A 39 4.62 -17.96 -2.57
N PRO A 40 5.97 -18.02 -2.63
CA PRO A 40 6.80 -16.86 -2.32
C PRO A 40 6.25 -15.70 -3.14
N PHE A 41 5.91 -14.60 -2.46
CA PHE A 41 5.19 -13.48 -3.06
C PHE A 41 5.85 -13.12 -4.39
N THR A 42 5.25 -13.55 -5.50
CA THR A 42 5.79 -13.21 -6.81
C THR A 42 5.73 -11.69 -6.92
N GLN A 43 6.73 -11.11 -7.57
CA GLN A 43 6.86 -9.66 -7.67
C GLN A 43 5.57 -8.99 -8.18
N ASP A 44 4.80 -9.71 -9.01
CA ASP A 44 3.49 -9.31 -9.52
C ASP A 44 2.40 -9.29 -8.44
N ASN A 45 2.28 -10.36 -7.64
CA ASN A 45 1.30 -10.45 -6.55
C ASN A 45 1.58 -9.40 -5.46
N MET A 46 2.86 -9.13 -5.16
CA MET A 46 3.26 -8.08 -4.23
C MET A 46 2.94 -6.69 -4.79
N THR A 47 3.15 -6.49 -6.09
CA THR A 47 2.82 -5.21 -6.75
C THR A 47 1.33 -4.93 -6.69
N ASP A 48 0.47 -5.93 -6.89
CA ASP A 48 -0.98 -5.73 -6.85
C ASP A 48 -1.51 -5.51 -5.42
N ALA A 49 -0.98 -6.23 -4.44
CA ALA A 49 -1.31 -5.98 -3.02
C ALA A 49 -0.90 -4.56 -2.59
N ILE A 50 0.29 -4.10 -3.00
CA ILE A 50 0.77 -2.73 -2.72
C ILE A 50 -0.11 -1.70 -3.45
N ARG A 51 -0.43 -1.92 -4.72
CA ARG A 51 -1.33 -1.04 -5.50
C ARG A 51 -2.69 -0.92 -4.84
N LEU A 52 -3.28 -2.04 -4.40
CA LEU A 52 -4.55 -2.05 -3.69
C LEU A 52 -4.45 -1.24 -2.39
N ALA A 53 -3.43 -1.51 -1.56
CA ALA A 53 -3.23 -0.80 -0.30
C ALA A 53 -3.07 0.72 -0.50
N VAL A 54 -2.30 1.14 -1.51
CA VAL A 54 -2.12 2.56 -1.87
C VAL A 54 -3.43 3.18 -2.33
N THR A 55 -4.21 2.46 -3.14
CA THR A 55 -5.50 2.93 -3.65
C THR A 55 -6.50 3.12 -2.51
N GLU A 56 -6.60 2.16 -1.60
CA GLU A 56 -7.46 2.24 -0.43
C GLU A 56 -7.06 3.37 0.50
N GLU A 57 -5.77 3.54 0.77
CA GLU A 57 -5.27 4.62 1.62
C GLU A 57 -5.55 5.99 0.98
N ARG A 58 -5.34 6.13 -0.33
CA ARG A 58 -5.71 7.35 -1.07
C ARG A 58 -7.20 7.66 -0.94
N ALA A 59 -8.06 6.65 -1.06
CA ALA A 59 -9.50 6.81 -0.88
C ALA A 59 -9.85 7.27 0.55
N ARG A 60 -9.22 6.69 1.58
CA ARG A 60 -9.36 7.12 2.98
C ARG A 60 -8.93 8.57 3.17
N CYS A 61 -7.73 8.94 2.71
CA CYS A 61 -7.23 10.31 2.81
C CYS A 61 -8.12 11.31 2.06
N ALA A 62 -8.63 10.94 0.88
CA ALA A 62 -9.53 11.79 0.11
C ALA A 62 -10.83 12.05 0.88
N ALA A 63 -11.43 11.01 1.47
CA ALA A 63 -12.63 11.15 2.29
C ALA A 63 -12.41 12.07 3.50
N VAL A 64 -11.24 11.98 4.15
CA VAL A 64 -10.88 12.89 5.25
C VAL A 64 -10.78 14.33 4.74
N ALA A 65 -10.10 14.57 3.63
CA ALA A 65 -9.98 15.91 3.05
C ALA A 65 -11.36 16.48 2.67
N GLU A 66 -12.25 15.67 2.10
CA GLU A 66 -13.61 16.09 1.76
C GLU A 66 -14.46 16.49 2.97
N ALA A 67 -14.24 15.87 4.13
CA ALA A 67 -14.92 16.26 5.35
C ALA A 67 -14.68 17.73 5.70
N PHE A 68 -13.54 18.29 5.28
CA PHE A 68 -13.16 19.70 5.50
C PHE A 68 -13.32 20.58 4.25
N ALA A 69 -13.94 20.08 3.18
CA ALA A 69 -14.13 20.83 1.93
C ALA A 69 -15.18 21.95 2.00
N THR A 70 -15.82 22.17 3.16
CA THR A 70 -16.85 23.18 3.37
C THR A 70 -16.51 24.10 4.55
N GLU A 71 -16.83 25.38 4.41
CA GLU A 71 -16.63 26.36 5.49
C GLU A 71 -17.45 26.05 6.73
N ALA A 72 -18.65 25.49 6.57
CA ALA A 72 -19.54 25.13 7.68
C ALA A 72 -18.95 24.05 8.58
N ARG A 73 -18.17 23.11 8.03
CA ARG A 73 -17.42 22.16 8.86
C ARG A 73 -16.26 22.86 9.55
N LEU A 74 -15.52 23.70 8.81
CA LEU A 74 -14.34 24.39 9.32
C LEU A 74 -14.68 25.43 10.40
N SER A 75 -15.87 26.02 10.42
CA SER A 75 -16.28 26.94 11.49
C SER A 75 -16.37 26.25 12.86
N HIS A 76 -16.65 24.95 12.89
CA HIS A 76 -16.63 24.16 14.11
C HIS A 76 -15.20 23.89 14.61
N PHE A 77 -14.28 23.55 13.70
CA PHE A 77 -12.90 23.18 14.05
C PHE A 77 -11.94 24.38 14.16
N LEU A 78 -12.24 25.47 13.46
CA LEU A 78 -11.47 26.71 13.42
C LEU A 78 -12.40 27.90 13.74
N PRO A 79 -12.94 27.98 14.98
CA PRO A 79 -13.91 29.01 15.34
C PRO A 79 -13.30 30.42 15.34
N ALA A 80 -12.01 30.53 15.68
CA ALA A 80 -11.29 31.80 15.73
C ALA A 80 -10.85 32.32 14.35
N ALA A 81 -10.92 31.49 13.30
CA ALA A 81 -10.56 31.91 11.95
C ALA A 81 -11.58 32.91 11.39
N THR A 82 -11.12 33.74 10.46
CA THR A 82 -11.98 34.58 9.62
C THR A 82 -12.70 33.73 8.56
N THR A 83 -13.74 34.31 7.94
CA THR A 83 -14.44 33.66 6.83
C THR A 83 -13.51 33.40 5.64
N SER A 84 -12.62 34.33 5.32
CA SER A 84 -11.66 34.17 4.21
C SER A 84 -10.65 33.04 4.48
N GLU A 85 -10.15 32.91 5.71
CA GLU A 85 -9.24 31.81 6.09
C GLU A 85 -9.93 30.46 5.99
N ARG A 86 -11.19 30.35 6.42
CA ARG A 86 -11.97 29.11 6.25
C ARG A 86 -12.27 28.81 4.79
N ALA A 87 -12.56 29.81 3.98
CA ALA A 87 -12.75 29.65 2.54
C ALA A 87 -11.49 29.10 1.87
N ALA A 88 -10.32 29.64 2.24
CA ALA A 88 -9.02 29.19 1.76
C ALA A 88 -8.73 27.74 2.21
N ALA A 89 -8.95 27.42 3.48
CA ALA A 89 -8.78 26.07 4.00
C ALA A 89 -9.71 25.05 3.28
N ALA A 90 -10.97 25.42 3.03
CA ALA A 90 -11.91 24.59 2.28
C ALA A 90 -11.43 24.36 0.83
N ALA A 91 -10.87 25.39 0.19
CA ALA A 91 -10.30 25.28 -1.15
C ALA A 91 -9.07 24.36 -1.19
N VAL A 92 -8.18 24.46 -0.19
CA VAL A 92 -7.04 23.56 -0.04
C VAL A 92 -7.49 22.12 0.16
N ALA A 93 -8.47 21.88 1.05
CA ALA A 93 -9.03 20.55 1.29
C ALA A 93 -9.62 19.94 0.01
N ARG A 94 -10.40 20.72 -0.77
CA ARG A 94 -10.90 20.29 -2.09
C ARG A 94 -9.77 19.93 -3.05
N ARG A 95 -8.69 20.72 -3.07
CA ARG A 95 -7.55 20.45 -3.95
C ARG A 95 -6.81 19.16 -3.55
N ILE A 96 -6.63 18.92 -2.27
CA ILE A 96 -6.03 17.67 -1.75
C ILE A 96 -6.89 16.47 -2.18
N ALA A 97 -8.21 16.53 -1.96
CA ALA A 97 -9.13 15.46 -2.36
C ALA A 97 -9.06 15.17 -3.88
N GLN A 98 -8.97 16.20 -4.71
CA GLN A 98 -8.79 16.04 -6.17
C GLN A 98 -7.46 15.35 -6.51
N LEU A 99 -6.34 15.77 -5.91
CA LEU A 99 -5.02 15.19 -6.19
C LEU A 99 -4.94 13.72 -5.78
N LEU A 100 -5.64 13.32 -4.73
CA LEU A 100 -5.67 11.94 -4.27
C LEU A 100 -6.47 11.00 -5.18
N ARG A 101 -7.36 11.54 -6.03
CA ARG A 101 -8.24 10.77 -6.93
C ARG A 101 -7.76 10.61 -8.38
N VAL A 102 -6.74 11.38 -8.81
CA VAL A 102 -6.34 11.49 -10.23
C VAL A 102 -5.14 10.60 -10.60
N LEU A 103 -4.67 9.72 -9.69
CA LEU A 103 -3.54 8.82 -9.90
C LEU A 103 -3.92 7.39 -9.49
#